data_AF-A0A484YZT9-F1
#
_entry.id   AF-A0A484YZT9-F1
#
_cell.length_a   1.000
_cell.length_b   1.000
_cell.length_c   1.000
_cell.angle_alpha   90.00
_cell.angle_beta   90.00
_cell.angle_gamma   90.00
#
_symmetry.space_group_name_H-M   'P 1'
#
loop_
_entity.id
_entity.type
_entity.pdbx_description
1 polymer ?
#
loop_
_entity_poly.entity_id
_entity_poly.type
_entity_poly.pdbx_seq_one_letter_code
_entity_poly.pdbx_strand_id
1 'polypeptide(L)'
;MFSRLFVKKHTPAMVAGSLIFLFIILLTFFWKKAELVNDSQIRVNFALGYIENILNQNNSISQEAEHLLLNNCNADTQHELSNLLLKRPQLRALSLARQEAVFCSTHPGLPVGPVAEKEQWRHDMLIRFPEDTGTLPWILLRTPYKNGTVITATDYYFIQDIISVVHAVPAIRFRLGNTVLSASGKNVTLLPDDSGIQKESHSKKYPFSLIYIIPGENATYLRLETGLVYDPCCHLRWNTHSLSAVPPTSIFPARYAEKCTCSRRVQTLFSAHHFR
;
A
#
# COMPACT_ATOMS: atom_id res chain seq x y z
N MET A 1 -2.09 64.56 -36.15
CA MET A 1 -1.02 63.63 -36.57
C MET A 1 -0.28 63.02 -35.36
N PHE A 2 -0.99 62.52 -34.33
CA PHE A 2 -0.37 61.97 -33.11
C PHE A 2 -0.86 60.58 -32.69
N SER A 3 -1.88 60.02 -33.35
CA SER A 3 -2.48 58.74 -32.93
C SER A 3 -1.80 57.48 -33.49
N ARG A 4 -0.91 57.59 -34.48
CA ARG A 4 -0.26 56.41 -35.11
C ARG A 4 1.12 56.05 -34.53
N LEU A 5 1.74 56.93 -33.75
CA LEU A 5 3.08 56.69 -33.17
C LEU A 5 3.03 56.02 -31.80
N PHE A 6 1.95 56.20 -31.04
CA PHE A 6 1.78 55.54 -29.74
C PHE A 6 1.48 54.04 -29.86
N VAL A 7 0.72 53.63 -30.88
CA VAL A 7 0.36 52.23 -31.11
C VAL A 7 1.57 51.37 -31.49
N LYS A 8 2.57 51.94 -32.18
CA LYS A 8 3.74 51.20 -32.71
C LYS A 8 4.86 50.98 -31.69
N LYS A 9 4.94 51.79 -30.62
CA LYS A 9 6.00 51.71 -29.61
C LYS A 9 5.60 50.90 -28.37
N HIS A 10 4.31 50.82 -28.06
CA HIS A 10 3.79 50.04 -26.93
C HIS A 10 3.35 48.62 -27.30
N THR A 11 3.11 48.32 -28.58
CA THR A 11 2.86 46.96 -29.07
C THR A 11 3.97 45.95 -28.72
N PRO A 12 5.27 46.21 -28.93
CA PRO A 12 6.31 45.24 -28.59
C PRO A 12 6.43 45.02 -27.08
N ALA A 13 6.19 46.05 -26.26
CA ALA A 13 6.23 45.94 -24.80
C ALA A 13 5.04 45.15 -24.23
N MET A 14 3.83 45.34 -24.76
CA MET A 14 2.66 44.54 -24.38
C MET A 14 2.77 43.08 -24.85
N VAL A 15 3.33 42.84 -26.05
CA VAL A 15 3.58 41.48 -26.55
C VAL A 15 4.65 40.77 -25.72
N ALA A 16 5.75 41.45 -25.39
CA ALA A 16 6.80 40.89 -24.52
C ALA A 16 6.27 40.58 -23.11
N GLY A 17 5.47 41.48 -22.52
CA GLY A 17 4.83 41.24 -21.22
C GLY A 17 3.87 40.04 -21.24
N SER A 18 3.07 39.90 -22.29
CA SER A 18 2.18 38.75 -22.46
C SER A 18 2.94 37.43 -22.61
N LEU A 19 4.06 37.42 -23.35
CA LEU A 19 4.91 36.24 -23.50
C LEU A 19 5.59 35.83 -22.19
N ILE A 20 6.08 36.79 -21.41
CA ILE A 20 6.67 36.53 -20.09
C ILE A 20 5.62 35.97 -19.14
N PHE A 21 4.41 36.54 -19.12
CA PHE A 21 3.32 36.04 -18.29
C PHE A 21 2.92 34.61 -18.67
N LEU A 22 2.81 34.31 -19.97
CA LEU A 22 2.53 32.97 -20.48
C LEU A 22 3.65 31.99 -20.10
N PHE A 23 4.92 32.42 -20.17
CA PHE A 23 6.07 31.63 -19.75
C PHE A 23 6.05 31.30 -18.24
N ILE A 24 5.70 32.26 -17.38
CA ILE A 24 5.56 32.03 -15.93
C ILE A 24 4.42 31.04 -15.64
N ILE A 25 3.28 31.16 -16.33
CA ILE A 25 2.17 30.21 -16.20
C ILE A 25 2.62 28.79 -16.61
N LEU A 26 3.30 28.66 -17.75
CA LEU A 26 3.84 27.37 -18.20
C LEU A 26 4.80 26.78 -17.17
N LEU A 27 5.75 27.57 -16.67
CA LEU A 27 6.68 27.13 -15.63
C LEU A 27 5.94 26.64 -14.38
N THR A 28 5.03 27.45 -13.82
CA THR A 28 4.28 27.03 -12.62
C THR A 28 3.43 25.78 -12.85
N PHE A 29 2.89 25.59 -14.06
CA PHE A 29 2.18 24.39 -14.46
C PHE A 29 3.10 23.15 -14.52
N PHE A 30 4.26 23.26 -15.15
CA PHE A 30 5.26 22.17 -15.21
C PHE A 30 5.79 21.80 -13.82
N TRP A 31 6.08 22.80 -12.97
CA TRP A 31 6.50 22.57 -11.58
C TRP A 31 5.43 21.85 -10.75
N LYS A 32 4.17 22.27 -10.85
CA LYS A 32 3.05 21.59 -10.15
C LYS A 32 2.88 20.15 -10.61
N LYS A 33 3.03 19.89 -11.91
CA LYS A 33 2.99 18.51 -12.43
C LYS A 33 4.15 17.67 -11.92
N ALA A 34 5.37 18.19 -11.96
CA ALA A 34 6.54 17.48 -11.46
C ALA A 34 6.40 17.11 -9.97
N GLU A 35 5.88 18.04 -9.16
CA GLU A 35 5.62 17.80 -7.74
C GLU A 35 4.58 16.69 -7.52
N LEU A 36 3.48 16.69 -8.28
CA LEU A 36 2.43 15.66 -8.18
C LEU A 36 2.97 14.27 -8.52
N VAL A 37 3.78 14.15 -9.57
CA VAL A 37 4.41 12.88 -9.97
C VAL A 37 5.36 12.40 -8.89
N ASN A 38 6.18 13.30 -8.36
CA ASN A 38 7.15 12.98 -7.32
C ASN A 38 6.48 12.55 -6.01
N ASP A 39 5.44 13.27 -5.57
CA ASP A 39 4.65 12.93 -4.38
C ASP A 39 3.97 11.55 -4.52
N SER A 40 3.34 11.30 -5.67
CA SER A 40 2.71 9.99 -5.98
C SER A 40 3.74 8.85 -5.93
N GLN A 41 4.91 9.06 -6.51
CA GLN A 41 5.98 8.06 -6.53
C GLN A 41 6.57 7.82 -5.13
N ILE A 42 6.76 8.88 -4.33
CA ILE A 42 7.24 8.76 -2.94
C ILE A 42 6.25 7.95 -2.10
N ARG A 43 4.96 8.23 -2.19
CA ARG A 43 3.90 7.50 -1.46
C ARG A 43 3.85 6.03 -1.83
N VAL A 44 3.93 5.72 -3.12
CA VAL A 44 3.93 4.33 -3.61
C VAL A 44 5.18 3.60 -3.14
N ASN A 45 6.35 4.24 -3.21
CA ASN A 45 7.59 3.64 -2.71
C ASN A 45 7.56 3.41 -1.19
N PHE A 46 6.92 4.31 -0.45
CA PHE A 46 6.67 4.13 0.98
C PHE A 46 5.77 2.93 1.24
N ALA A 47 4.61 2.84 0.59
CA ALA A 47 3.69 1.71 0.74
C ALA A 47 4.36 0.38 0.35
N LEU A 48 5.09 0.37 -0.75
CA LEU A 48 5.86 -0.78 -1.22
C LEU A 48 6.87 -1.24 -0.17
N GLY A 49 7.67 -0.32 0.38
CA GLY A 49 8.65 -0.66 1.42
C GLY A 49 8.00 -1.16 2.72
N TYR A 50 6.84 -0.62 3.10
CA TYR A 50 6.09 -1.10 4.26
C TYR A 50 5.52 -2.51 4.06
N ILE A 51 4.93 -2.78 2.89
CA ILE A 51 4.42 -4.12 2.55
C ILE A 51 5.58 -5.12 2.54
N GLU A 52 6.71 -4.77 1.92
CA GLU A 52 7.92 -5.60 1.95
C GLU A 52 8.38 -5.89 3.38
N ASN A 53 8.37 -4.89 4.25
CA ASN A 53 8.78 -5.06 5.65
C ASN A 53 7.85 -6.01 6.41
N ILE A 54 6.53 -5.88 6.27
CA ILE A 54 5.57 -6.81 6.90
C ILE A 54 5.79 -8.23 6.39
N LEU A 55 5.90 -8.41 5.08
CA LEU A 55 6.16 -9.72 4.48
C LEU A 55 7.50 -10.32 4.96
N ASN A 56 8.53 -9.49 5.11
CA ASN A 56 9.83 -9.92 5.65
C ASN A 56 9.73 -10.35 7.11
N GLN A 57 9.07 -9.54 7.95
CA GLN A 57 8.90 -9.83 9.37
C GLN A 57 8.08 -11.10 9.59
N ASN A 58 7.00 -11.26 8.82
CA ASN A 58 6.18 -12.47 8.85
C ASN A 58 6.97 -13.69 8.36
N ASN A 59 7.69 -13.58 7.24
CA ASN A 59 8.44 -14.73 6.70
C ASN A 59 9.69 -15.08 7.51
N SER A 60 10.19 -14.20 8.38
CA SER A 60 11.30 -14.52 9.31
C SER A 60 10.97 -15.70 10.23
N ILE A 61 9.69 -15.91 10.56
CA ILE A 61 9.28 -17.02 11.43
C ILE A 61 9.54 -18.39 10.76
N SER A 62 9.66 -18.41 9.44
CA SER A 62 9.93 -19.64 8.69
C SER A 62 11.23 -20.31 9.13
N GLN A 63 12.24 -19.52 9.51
CA GLN A 63 13.51 -20.05 10.03
C GLN A 63 13.32 -20.68 11.42
N GLU A 64 12.50 -20.07 12.28
CA GLU A 64 12.17 -20.63 13.60
C GLU A 64 11.28 -21.88 13.50
N ALA A 65 10.56 -22.08 12.39
CA ALA A 65 9.69 -23.23 12.16
C ALA A 65 10.37 -24.38 11.40
N GLU A 66 11.61 -24.20 10.94
CA GLU A 66 12.31 -25.18 10.09
C GLU A 66 12.49 -26.53 10.78
N HIS A 67 12.85 -26.54 12.07
CA HIS A 67 13.10 -27.78 12.80
C HIS A 67 11.83 -28.65 12.93
N LEU A 68 10.65 -28.03 12.91
CA LEU A 68 9.37 -28.72 12.95
C LEU A 68 9.09 -29.53 11.68
N LEU A 69 9.78 -29.25 10.56
CA LEU A 69 9.64 -30.02 9.33
C LEU A 69 10.07 -31.49 9.49
N LEU A 70 10.93 -31.79 10.46
CA LEU A 70 11.37 -33.16 10.78
C LEU A 70 10.30 -33.98 11.52
N ASN A 71 9.33 -33.31 12.16
CA ASN A 71 8.33 -33.93 13.02
C ASN A 71 7.01 -34.17 12.28
N ASN A 72 6.30 -35.25 12.63
CA ASN A 72 4.92 -35.42 12.16
C ASN A 72 3.97 -34.42 12.84
N CYS A 73 2.81 -34.15 12.26
CA CYS A 73 1.82 -33.26 12.88
C CYS A 73 1.13 -33.97 14.07
N ASN A 74 1.76 -33.87 15.24
CA ASN A 74 1.23 -34.31 16.53
C ASN A 74 0.86 -33.09 17.40
N ALA A 75 0.31 -33.34 18.59
CA ALA A 75 -0.12 -32.28 19.51
C ALA A 75 1.03 -31.30 19.87
N ASP A 76 2.24 -31.82 20.08
CA ASP A 76 3.41 -31.01 20.42
C ASP A 76 3.82 -30.09 19.27
N THR A 77 3.91 -30.63 18.05
CA THR A 77 4.24 -29.86 16.84
C THR A 77 3.18 -28.79 16.57
N GLN A 78 1.89 -29.13 16.73
CA GLN A 78 0.80 -28.18 16.58
C GLN A 78 0.87 -27.06 17.63
N HIS A 79 1.19 -27.40 18.88
CA HIS A 79 1.34 -26.44 19.96
C HIS A 79 2.52 -25.49 19.72
N GLU A 80 3.68 -26.04 19.33
CA GLU A 80 4.86 -25.24 19.03
C GLU A 80 4.65 -24.32 17.82
N LEU A 81 4.02 -24.83 16.75
CA LEU A 81 3.65 -24.04 15.57
C LEU A 81 2.70 -22.89 15.94
N SER A 82 1.76 -23.14 16.86
CA SER A 82 0.85 -22.11 17.38
C SER A 82 1.59 -21.07 18.22
N ASN A 83 2.56 -21.48 19.05
CA ASN A 83 3.40 -20.56 19.82
C ASN A 83 4.25 -19.66 18.90
N LEU A 84 4.75 -20.20 17.79
CA LEU A 84 5.45 -19.40 16.77
C LEU A 84 4.53 -18.37 16.12
N LEU A 85 3.28 -18.74 15.79
CA LEU A 85 2.28 -17.81 15.25
C LEU A 85 2.03 -16.64 16.22
N LEU A 86 1.92 -16.90 17.53
CA LEU A 86 1.70 -15.86 18.54
C LEU A 86 2.83 -14.82 18.61
N LYS A 87 4.04 -15.15 18.16
CA LYS A 87 5.15 -14.19 18.05
C LYS A 87 4.99 -13.19 16.90
N ARG A 88 4.02 -13.39 16.00
CA ARG A 88 3.81 -12.59 14.79
C ARG A 88 2.31 -12.27 14.63
N PRO A 89 1.80 -11.19 15.27
CA PRO A 89 0.38 -10.85 15.23
C PRO A 89 -0.13 -10.45 13.83
N GLN A 90 0.77 -10.13 12.90
CA GLN A 90 0.44 -9.84 11.50
C GLN A 90 0.31 -11.10 10.63
N LEU A 91 0.63 -12.27 11.18
CA LEU A 91 0.55 -13.55 10.50
C LEU A 91 -0.79 -14.21 10.85
N ARG A 92 -1.54 -14.60 9.81
CA ARG A 92 -2.84 -15.27 9.96
C ARG A 92 -2.66 -16.76 10.21
N ALA A 93 -1.71 -17.37 9.51
CA ALA A 93 -1.47 -18.79 9.60
C ALA A 93 -0.01 -19.14 9.29
N LEU A 94 0.42 -20.25 9.87
CA LEU A 94 1.71 -20.88 9.64
C LEU A 94 1.44 -22.35 9.31
N SER A 95 2.01 -22.83 8.20
CA SER A 95 1.80 -24.19 7.73
C SER A 95 3.12 -24.86 7.35
N LEU A 96 3.19 -26.16 7.56
CA LEU A 96 4.32 -27.01 7.21
C LEU A 96 3.89 -27.93 6.07
N ALA A 97 4.71 -28.00 5.03
CA ALA A 97 4.46 -28.82 3.85
C ALA A 97 5.65 -29.73 3.54
N ARG A 98 5.37 -30.92 3.03
CA ARG A 98 6.35 -31.85 2.45
C ARG A 98 5.77 -32.42 1.16
N GLN A 99 6.62 -32.62 0.14
CA GLN A 99 6.19 -33.17 -1.15
C GLN A 99 4.95 -32.45 -1.71
N GLU A 100 4.96 -31.11 -1.66
CA GLU A 100 3.83 -30.27 -2.11
C GLU A 100 2.50 -30.54 -1.40
N ALA A 101 2.51 -31.08 -0.17
CA ALA A 101 1.32 -31.25 0.64
C ALA A 101 1.51 -30.64 2.04
N VAL A 102 0.58 -29.77 2.44
CA VAL A 102 0.49 -29.27 3.81
C VAL A 102 0.13 -30.44 4.72
N PHE A 103 0.99 -30.72 5.71
CA PHE A 103 0.77 -31.80 6.67
C PHE A 103 0.44 -31.29 8.07
N CYS A 104 0.74 -30.02 8.37
CA CYS A 104 0.43 -29.38 9.66
C CYS A 104 0.14 -27.89 9.44
N SER A 105 -0.87 -27.33 10.10
CA SER A 105 -1.22 -25.91 9.96
C SER A 105 -1.87 -25.36 11.23
N THR A 106 -1.59 -24.10 11.55
CA THR A 106 -2.25 -23.40 12.66
C THR A 106 -3.66 -22.93 12.34
N HIS A 107 -4.07 -22.92 11.06
CA HIS A 107 -5.37 -22.39 10.65
C HIS A 107 -6.16 -23.40 9.81
N PRO A 108 -7.42 -23.73 10.19
CA PRO A 108 -8.22 -24.72 9.48
C PRO A 108 -8.55 -24.33 8.03
N GLY A 109 -8.52 -23.04 7.70
CA GLY A 109 -8.75 -22.53 6.33
C GLY A 109 -7.58 -22.70 5.36
N LEU A 110 -6.41 -23.16 5.81
CA LEU A 110 -5.36 -23.72 4.94
C LEU A 110 -5.44 -25.25 5.05
N PRO A 111 -6.28 -25.90 4.22
CA PRO A 111 -6.53 -27.33 4.35
C PRO A 111 -5.23 -28.12 4.23
N VAL A 112 -5.06 -29.05 5.17
CA VAL A 112 -4.07 -30.13 5.12
C VAL A 112 -4.37 -30.93 3.85
N GLY A 113 -3.39 -31.04 2.96
CA GLY A 113 -3.58 -31.61 1.63
C GLY A 113 -2.62 -31.02 0.59
N PRO A 114 -2.76 -31.42 -0.68
CA PRO A 114 -1.92 -30.89 -1.75
C PRO A 114 -1.98 -29.36 -1.77
N VAL A 115 -0.82 -28.72 -1.75
CA VAL A 115 -0.66 -27.32 -2.11
C VAL A 115 -1.03 -27.26 -3.59
N ALA A 116 -2.31 -26.97 -3.86
CA ALA A 116 -2.96 -27.28 -5.12
C ALA A 116 -2.11 -26.88 -6.35
N GLU A 117 -1.81 -27.86 -7.21
CA GLU A 117 -1.17 -27.70 -8.53
C GLU A 117 -1.90 -26.69 -9.43
N LYS A 118 -3.18 -26.42 -9.15
CA LYS A 118 -4.00 -25.43 -9.86
C LYS A 118 -3.67 -23.97 -9.50
N GLU A 119 -3.07 -23.72 -8.34
CA GLU A 119 -2.70 -22.37 -7.92
C GLU A 119 -1.24 -22.10 -8.28
N GLN A 120 -1.05 -21.32 -9.35
CA GLN A 120 0.29 -21.08 -9.90
C GLN A 120 1.06 -20.09 -9.02
N TRP A 121 1.88 -20.63 -8.11
CA TRP A 121 2.88 -19.88 -7.37
C TRP A 121 3.75 -19.07 -8.32
N ARG A 122 3.96 -17.79 -7.98
CA ARG A 122 4.89 -16.91 -8.68
C ARG A 122 6.06 -16.68 -7.73
N HIS A 123 7.24 -17.19 -8.05
CA HIS A 123 8.46 -17.06 -7.23
C HIS A 123 8.17 -17.17 -5.73
N ASP A 124 7.57 -18.30 -5.33
CA ASP A 124 7.24 -18.60 -3.93
C ASP A 124 6.19 -17.69 -3.25
N MET A 125 5.41 -16.94 -4.02
CA MET A 125 4.31 -16.11 -3.54
C MET A 125 3.00 -16.42 -4.26
N LEU A 126 1.89 -16.37 -3.53
CA LEU A 126 0.55 -16.67 -4.04
C LEU A 126 -0.52 -15.83 -3.33
N ILE A 127 -1.54 -15.40 -4.08
CA ILE A 127 -2.76 -14.83 -3.50
C ILE A 127 -3.78 -15.95 -3.42
N ARG A 128 -4.28 -16.23 -2.22
CA ARG A 128 -5.37 -17.17 -1.99
C ARG A 128 -6.64 -16.41 -1.63
N PHE A 129 -7.73 -16.73 -2.31
CA PHE A 129 -9.04 -16.19 -1.97
C PHE A 129 -9.76 -17.20 -1.05
N PRO A 130 -10.25 -16.76 0.12
CA PRO A 130 -11.09 -17.60 0.96
C PRO A 130 -12.43 -17.90 0.26
N GLU A 131 -13.03 -19.06 0.58
CA GLU A 131 -14.34 -19.46 0.04
C GLU A 131 -15.48 -18.59 0.59
N ASP A 132 -15.31 -18.04 1.80
CA ASP A 132 -16.31 -17.19 2.44
C ASP A 132 -16.36 -15.79 1.80
N THR A 133 -17.54 -15.44 1.29
CA THR A 133 -17.82 -14.17 0.65
C THR A 133 -17.68 -13.03 1.66
N GLY A 134 -16.62 -12.22 1.51
CA GLY A 134 -16.39 -11.03 2.34
C GLY A 134 -15.09 -11.06 3.13
N THR A 135 -14.42 -12.21 3.19
CA THR A 135 -13.07 -12.28 3.77
C THR A 135 -12.04 -11.83 2.74
N LEU A 136 -11.11 -10.97 3.15
CA LEU A 136 -10.03 -10.52 2.29
C LEU A 136 -9.08 -11.67 1.91
N PRO A 137 -8.40 -11.58 0.75
CA PRO A 137 -7.46 -12.61 0.36
C PRO A 137 -6.28 -12.73 1.32
N TRP A 138 -5.60 -13.86 1.26
CA TRP A 138 -4.33 -14.08 1.96
C TRP A 138 -3.17 -14.03 0.98
N ILE A 139 -2.08 -13.42 1.44
CA ILE A 139 -0.79 -13.49 0.77
C ILE A 139 -0.01 -14.65 1.39
N LEU A 140 0.19 -15.70 0.60
CA LEU A 140 0.97 -16.85 0.97
C LEU A 140 2.41 -16.67 0.51
N LEU A 141 3.36 -16.91 1.40
CA LEU A 141 4.78 -17.00 1.08
C LEU A 141 5.29 -18.38 1.41
N ARG A 142 5.99 -18.96 0.45
CA ARG A 142 6.60 -20.28 0.52
C ARG A 142 8.09 -20.10 0.82
N THR A 143 8.60 -20.81 1.82
CA THR A 143 10.03 -20.85 2.11
C THR A 143 10.52 -22.29 2.05
N PRO A 144 11.25 -22.68 1.00
CA PRO A 144 11.75 -24.04 0.86
C PRO A 144 12.95 -24.30 1.79
N TYR A 145 12.99 -25.50 2.36
CA TYR A 145 14.06 -26.03 3.20
C TYR A 145 14.41 -27.46 2.77
N LYS A 146 15.49 -28.03 3.30
CA LYS A 146 15.94 -29.39 2.95
C LYS A 146 14.87 -30.47 3.21
N ASN A 147 14.09 -30.32 4.28
CA ASN A 147 13.15 -31.34 4.74
C ASN A 147 11.68 -31.03 4.41
N GLY A 148 11.41 -29.96 3.67
CA GLY A 148 10.06 -29.53 3.36
C GLY A 148 9.98 -28.04 3.10
N THR A 149 8.83 -27.44 3.39
CA THR A 149 8.58 -26.04 3.12
C THR A 149 7.71 -25.46 4.22
N VAL A 150 8.06 -24.27 4.69
CA VAL A 150 7.20 -23.48 5.57
C VAL A 150 6.40 -22.50 4.73
N ILE A 151 5.09 -22.43 4.97
CA ILE A 151 4.18 -21.50 4.30
C ILE A 151 3.64 -20.53 5.34
N THR A 152 3.87 -19.24 5.11
CA THR A 152 3.33 -18.15 5.93
C THR A 152 2.16 -17.50 5.21
N ALA A 153 1.05 -17.26 5.92
CA ALA A 153 -0.11 -16.57 5.39
C ALA A 153 -0.29 -15.22 6.07
N THR A 154 -0.26 -14.14 5.30
CA THR A 154 -0.52 -12.77 5.77
C THR A 154 -1.88 -12.31 5.27
N ASP A 155 -2.73 -11.82 6.17
CA ASP A 155 -4.02 -11.23 5.79
C ASP A 155 -3.81 -9.97 4.94
N TYR A 156 -4.58 -9.84 3.85
CA TYR A 156 -4.53 -8.62 3.02
C TYR A 156 -5.06 -7.38 3.75
N TYR A 157 -5.70 -7.52 4.92
CA TYR A 157 -6.08 -6.39 5.79
C TYR A 157 -4.89 -5.45 6.06
N PHE A 158 -3.71 -5.99 6.36
CA PHE A 158 -2.51 -5.16 6.60
C PHE A 158 -2.06 -4.40 5.35
N ILE A 159 -2.22 -5.00 4.17
CA ILE A 159 -1.91 -4.35 2.89
C ILE A 159 -2.94 -3.26 2.58
N GLN A 160 -4.22 -3.55 2.80
CA GLN A 160 -5.31 -2.58 2.68
C GLN A 160 -5.07 -1.36 3.58
N ASP A 161 -4.70 -1.57 4.84
CA ASP A 161 -4.44 -0.48 5.79
C ASP A 161 -3.29 0.40 5.32
N ILE A 162 -2.16 -0.20 4.90
CA ILE A 162 -1.02 0.55 4.35
C ILE A 162 -1.46 1.35 3.13
N ILE A 163 -2.14 0.71 2.19
CA ILE A 163 -2.61 1.37 0.96
C ILE A 163 -3.57 2.50 1.30
N SER A 164 -4.47 2.32 2.27
CA SER A 164 -5.46 3.34 2.67
C SER A 164 -4.80 4.59 3.27
N VAL A 165 -3.73 4.43 4.05
CA VAL A 165 -3.01 5.54 4.70
C VAL A 165 -2.29 6.41 3.67
N VAL A 166 -1.71 5.81 2.63
CA VAL A 166 -1.03 6.56 1.56
C VAL A 166 -1.99 7.10 0.50
N HIS A 167 -3.26 6.68 0.53
CA HIS A 167 -4.26 7.04 -0.46
C HIS A 167 -4.77 8.49 -0.25
N ALA A 168 -4.08 9.44 -0.87
CA ALA A 168 -4.69 10.67 -1.34
C ALA A 168 -4.42 10.67 -2.83
N VAL A 169 -5.46 10.49 -3.64
CA VAL A 169 -5.45 10.34 -5.11
C VAL A 169 -4.05 10.35 -5.73
N PRO A 170 -3.54 9.19 -6.18
CA PRO A 170 -4.35 8.23 -6.91
C PRO A 170 -4.59 6.85 -6.29
N ALA A 171 -5.53 6.12 -6.90
CA ALA A 171 -5.86 4.74 -6.55
C ALA A 171 -4.68 3.80 -6.74
N ILE A 172 -4.19 3.25 -5.63
CA ILE A 172 -3.16 2.22 -5.60
C ILE A 172 -3.82 0.84 -5.65
N ARG A 173 -3.33 -0.01 -6.55
CA ARG A 173 -3.76 -1.42 -6.72
C ARG A 173 -2.56 -2.33 -6.53
N PHE A 174 -2.76 -3.48 -5.89
CA PHE A 174 -1.73 -4.50 -5.70
C PHE A 174 -1.80 -5.52 -6.81
N ARG A 175 -0.68 -5.84 -7.47
CA ARG A 175 -0.61 -6.86 -8.53
C ARG A 175 0.36 -7.96 -8.16
N LEU A 176 -0.07 -9.21 -8.33
CA LEU A 176 0.77 -10.41 -8.34
C LEU A 176 0.48 -11.23 -9.61
N GLY A 177 1.43 -11.28 -10.53
CA GLY A 177 1.23 -11.90 -11.84
C GLY A 177 0.04 -11.27 -12.57
N ASN A 178 -0.98 -12.07 -12.89
CA ASN A 178 -2.18 -11.62 -13.59
C ASN A 178 -3.30 -11.16 -12.63
N THR A 179 -3.15 -11.40 -11.33
CA THR A 179 -4.16 -11.04 -10.33
C THR A 179 -3.90 -9.62 -9.85
N VAL A 180 -4.95 -8.79 -9.90
CA VAL A 180 -4.89 -7.39 -9.47
C VAL A 180 -5.95 -7.19 -8.41
N LEU A 181 -5.53 -6.71 -7.24
CA LEU A 181 -6.37 -6.42 -6.10
C LEU A 181 -6.54 -4.91 -5.96
N SER A 182 -7.78 -4.48 -5.73
CA SER A 182 -8.07 -3.12 -5.30
C SER A 182 -7.50 -2.84 -3.91
N ALA A 183 -7.54 -1.58 -3.47
CA ALA A 183 -7.24 -1.22 -2.08
C ALA A 183 -8.11 -2.00 -1.07
N SER A 184 -9.34 -2.38 -1.46
CA SER A 184 -10.26 -3.18 -0.65
C SER A 184 -10.07 -4.69 -0.82
N GLY A 185 -8.98 -5.15 -1.45
CA GLY A 185 -8.67 -6.57 -1.65
C GLY A 185 -9.58 -7.33 -2.61
N LYS A 186 -10.39 -6.64 -3.42
CA LYS A 186 -11.22 -7.29 -4.44
C LYS A 186 -10.41 -7.51 -5.72
N ASN A 187 -10.58 -8.68 -6.35
CA ASN A 187 -10.01 -8.92 -7.66
C ASN A 187 -10.68 -8.00 -8.70
N VAL A 188 -9.87 -7.25 -9.44
CA VAL A 188 -10.33 -6.28 -10.43
C VAL A 188 -9.61 -6.48 -11.74
N THR A 189 -10.31 -6.31 -12.84
CA THR A 189 -9.69 -6.23 -14.17
C THR A 189 -9.04 -4.86 -14.36
N LEU A 190 -7.81 -4.83 -14.85
CA LEU A 190 -7.19 -3.59 -15.32
C LEU A 190 -7.89 -3.14 -16.59
N LEU A 191 -8.87 -2.26 -16.43
CA LEU A 191 -9.41 -1.50 -17.55
C LEU A 191 -8.40 -0.38 -17.87
N PRO A 192 -8.10 -0.11 -19.15
CA PRO A 192 -7.41 1.12 -19.52
C PRO A 192 -8.27 2.27 -19.01
N ASP A 193 -7.75 2.97 -18.01
CA ASP A 193 -8.44 4.08 -17.37
C ASP A 193 -8.04 5.34 -18.13
N ASP A 194 -8.95 5.90 -18.92
CA ASP A 194 -8.73 7.11 -19.72
C ASP A 194 -8.46 8.36 -18.86
N SER A 195 -8.55 8.25 -17.53
CA SER A 195 -8.38 9.36 -16.59
C SER A 195 -6.92 9.73 -16.26
N GLY A 196 -5.92 8.96 -16.69
CA GLY A 196 -4.52 9.29 -16.37
C GLY A 196 -3.44 8.34 -16.87
N ILE A 197 -2.19 8.65 -16.50
CA ILE A 197 -1.01 7.83 -16.83
C ILE A 197 -0.87 6.74 -15.77
N GLN A 198 -1.14 5.50 -16.14
CA GLN A 198 -0.86 4.36 -15.30
C GLN A 198 0.66 4.14 -15.17
N LYS A 199 1.13 4.07 -13.94
CA LYS A 199 2.50 3.70 -13.59
C LYS A 199 2.50 2.52 -12.64
N GLU A 200 3.66 1.90 -12.54
CA GLU A 200 3.86 0.71 -11.77
C GLU A 200 5.20 0.74 -11.03
N SER A 201 5.20 0.33 -9.76
CA SER A 201 6.40 0.18 -8.95
C SER A 201 6.52 -1.27 -8.47
N HIS A 202 7.68 -1.88 -8.71
CA HIS A 202 7.93 -3.29 -8.44
C HIS A 202 8.65 -3.47 -7.11
N SER A 203 8.22 -4.48 -6.35
CA SER A 203 8.97 -4.90 -5.16
C SER A 203 10.36 -5.38 -5.57
N LYS A 204 11.36 -5.07 -4.75
CA LYS A 204 12.74 -5.51 -4.95
C LYS A 204 12.93 -6.98 -4.60
N LYS A 205 12.12 -7.51 -3.69
CA LYS A 205 12.30 -8.85 -3.10
C LYS A 205 11.19 -9.83 -3.49
N TYR A 206 9.96 -9.34 -3.60
CA TYR A 206 8.80 -10.17 -3.84
C TYR A 206 8.25 -9.94 -5.25
N PRO A 207 7.59 -10.93 -5.86
CA PRO A 207 7.08 -10.83 -7.23
C PRO A 207 5.77 -10.02 -7.34
N PHE A 208 5.55 -9.06 -6.46
CA PHE A 208 4.40 -8.15 -6.51
C PHE A 208 4.80 -6.76 -7.00
N SER A 209 3.79 -6.00 -7.40
CA SER A 209 3.92 -4.61 -7.85
C SER A 209 2.73 -3.79 -7.38
N LEU A 210 2.93 -2.48 -7.24
CA LEU A 210 1.88 -1.51 -6.96
C LEU A 210 1.62 -0.68 -8.22
N ILE A 211 0.38 -0.74 -8.70
CA ILE A 211 -0.11 0.05 -9.83
C ILE A 211 -0.76 1.31 -9.27
N TYR A 212 -0.44 2.46 -9.85
CA TYR A 212 -0.99 3.75 -9.47
C TYR A 212 -1.22 4.62 -10.70
N ILE A 213 -2.23 5.50 -10.65
CA ILE A 213 -2.67 6.30 -11.81
C ILE A 213 -2.32 7.75 -11.58
N ILE A 214 -1.35 8.32 -12.29
CA ILE A 214 -1.13 9.77 -12.17
C ILE A 214 -2.25 10.47 -12.95
N PRO A 215 -3.12 11.27 -12.31
CA PRO A 215 -4.24 11.90 -12.99
C PRO A 215 -3.73 12.77 -14.16
N GLY A 216 -4.36 12.60 -15.33
CA GLY A 216 -4.03 13.34 -16.54
C GLY A 216 -4.66 14.75 -16.55
N GLU A 217 -4.36 15.56 -17.57
CA GLU A 217 -4.90 16.92 -17.69
C GLU A 217 -6.44 16.98 -17.71
N ASN A 218 -7.09 15.89 -18.13
CA ASN A 218 -8.55 15.75 -18.19
C ASN A 218 -9.19 15.18 -16.93
N ALA A 219 -8.39 14.77 -15.94
CA ALA A 219 -8.93 14.44 -14.63
C ALA A 219 -9.38 15.75 -13.99
N THR A 220 -10.66 16.07 -14.21
CA THR A 220 -11.35 17.14 -13.49
C THR A 220 -10.99 16.96 -12.04
N TYR A 221 -10.29 17.94 -11.47
CA TYR A 221 -10.03 17.97 -10.04
C TYR A 221 -11.40 17.89 -9.36
N LEU A 222 -11.81 16.68 -8.96
CA LEU A 222 -12.82 16.45 -7.94
C LEU A 222 -12.19 16.90 -6.62
N ARG A 223 -12.00 18.21 -6.54
CA ARG A 223 -11.65 18.97 -5.36
C ARG A 223 -12.67 20.08 -5.26
N LEU A 224 -13.92 19.68 -5.00
CA LEU A 224 -15.11 20.45 -4.60
C LEU A 224 -16.10 19.31 -4.26
N GLU A 225 -16.39 18.93 -3.02
CA GLU A 225 -17.24 19.68 -2.09
C GLU A 225 -17.16 19.19 -0.62
N THR A 226 -16.25 18.29 -0.25
CA THR A 226 -16.04 17.98 1.17
C THR A 226 -14.84 18.80 1.67
N GLY A 227 -15.09 19.87 2.41
CA GLY A 227 -14.09 20.70 3.08
C GLY A 227 -13.28 19.99 4.18
N LEU A 228 -12.94 18.72 3.98
CA LEU A 228 -12.05 17.95 4.83
C LEU A 228 -10.67 17.92 4.17
N VAL A 229 -9.82 18.82 4.64
CA VAL A 229 -8.38 18.66 4.51
C VAL A 229 -8.03 17.41 5.33
N TYR A 230 -7.81 16.29 4.65
CA TYR A 230 -7.30 15.09 5.30
C TYR A 230 -5.85 15.34 5.68
N ASP A 231 -5.61 15.58 6.97
CA ASP A 231 -4.29 15.71 7.55
C ASP A 231 -3.83 14.33 8.06
N PRO A 232 -2.91 13.64 7.36
CA PRO A 232 -2.42 12.33 7.78
C PRO A 232 -1.72 12.35 9.15
N CYS A 233 -1.31 13.54 9.65
CA CYS A 233 -0.73 13.67 10.99
C CYS A 233 -1.77 13.50 12.12
N CYS A 234 -3.07 13.75 11.90
CA CYS A 234 -4.07 13.70 12.99
C CYS A 234 -4.74 12.32 13.16
N HIS A 235 -4.70 11.41 12.17
CA HIS A 235 -5.27 10.05 12.30
C HIS A 235 -4.38 9.11 13.14
N LEU A 236 -3.07 9.37 13.20
CA LEU A 236 -2.12 8.65 14.05
C LEU A 236 -2.32 8.92 15.55
N ARG A 237 -2.96 10.04 15.93
CA ARG A 237 -3.17 10.40 17.34
C ARG A 237 -4.40 9.74 17.98
N TRP A 238 -5.36 9.28 17.18
CA TRP A 238 -6.56 8.62 17.71
C TRP A 238 -6.31 7.15 18.09
N ASN A 239 -5.38 6.47 17.41
CA ASN A 239 -5.04 5.07 17.71
C ASN A 239 -4.07 4.91 18.90
N THR A 240 -3.58 5.99 19.51
CA THR A 240 -2.68 5.91 20.68
C THR A 240 -3.40 5.82 22.03
N HIS A 241 -4.75 5.80 22.06
CA HIS A 241 -5.47 5.60 23.34
C HIS A 241 -5.54 4.15 23.83
N SER A 242 -5.04 3.20 23.03
CA SER A 242 -4.78 1.84 23.48
C SER A 242 -3.50 1.34 22.84
N LEU A 243 -2.36 1.52 23.49
CA LEU A 243 -1.30 0.51 23.59
C LEU A 243 -0.07 1.10 24.27
N SER A 244 0.36 0.36 25.28
CA SER A 244 1.70 0.38 25.85
C SER A 244 2.78 0.56 24.79
N ALA A 245 3.67 1.52 25.05
CA ALA A 245 5.06 1.63 24.63
C ALA A 245 5.46 1.00 23.26
N VAL A 246 5.54 1.84 22.22
CA VAL A 246 6.32 1.59 21.00
C VAL A 246 7.77 2.11 21.24
N PRO A 247 8.82 1.33 20.93
CA PRO A 247 10.21 1.73 21.17
C PRO A 247 10.70 2.81 20.16
N PRO A 248 11.73 3.60 20.54
CA PRO A 248 12.09 4.83 19.85
C PRO A 248 13.08 4.58 18.72
N THR A 249 12.61 4.12 17.57
CA THR A 249 13.39 4.14 16.32
C THR A 249 12.51 4.44 15.10
N SER A 250 11.70 5.48 15.17
CA SER A 250 11.05 6.05 13.98
C SER A 250 12.02 6.99 13.26
N ILE A 251 12.70 6.49 12.24
CA ILE A 251 13.43 7.33 11.29
C ILE A 251 12.40 7.90 10.29
N PHE A 252 11.65 8.91 10.74
CA PHE A 252 11.05 9.87 9.83
C PHE A 252 12.20 10.76 9.31
N PRO A 253 12.30 11.04 8.00
CA PRO A 253 13.21 12.09 7.55
C PRO A 253 12.80 13.40 8.23
N ALA A 254 13.73 14.02 8.96
CA ALA A 254 13.54 15.21 9.80
C ALA A 254 12.84 16.38 9.07
N ARG A 255 12.87 16.38 7.73
CA ARG A 255 12.21 17.35 6.87
C ARG A 255 10.67 17.32 6.91
N TYR A 256 10.06 16.25 7.45
CA TYR A 256 8.60 16.15 7.66
C TYR A 256 8.15 16.50 9.09
N ALA A 257 9.05 16.41 10.09
CA ALA A 257 8.69 16.66 11.49
C ALA A 257 8.46 18.15 11.79
N GLU A 258 9.18 19.06 11.11
CA GLU A 258 9.12 20.51 11.38
C GLU A 258 7.83 21.20 10.90
N LYS A 259 6.94 20.50 10.18
CA LYS A 259 5.72 21.11 9.60
C LYS A 259 4.39 20.49 10.06
N CYS A 260 4.37 19.60 11.05
CA CYS A 260 3.09 19.11 11.61
C CYS A 260 2.67 19.90 12.85
N THR A 261 1.85 20.94 12.65
CA THR A 261 1.05 21.56 13.72
C THR A 261 -0.44 21.28 13.45
N CYS A 262 -0.99 20.25 14.10
CA CYS A 262 -2.42 19.94 14.04
C CYS A 262 -3.19 21.13 14.69
N SER A 263 -3.86 21.93 13.87
CA SER A 263 -4.59 23.13 14.33
C SER A 263 -5.81 22.72 15.15
N ARG A 264 -5.98 23.31 16.35
CA ARG A 264 -7.09 23.05 17.30
C ARG A 264 -8.49 23.21 16.72
N ARG A 265 -8.65 23.78 15.52
CA ARG A 265 -9.96 24.01 14.88
C ARG A 265 -10.66 22.75 14.38
N VAL A 266 -9.94 21.62 14.25
CA VAL A 266 -10.52 20.35 13.77
C VAL A 266 -11.15 19.53 14.90
N GLN A 267 -10.85 19.81 16.17
CA GLN A 267 -11.38 19.07 17.32
C GLN A 267 -12.89 19.27 17.55
N THR A 268 -13.48 20.36 17.09
CA THR A 268 -14.88 20.71 17.39
C THR A 268 -15.91 20.24 16.36
N LEU A 269 -15.49 19.79 15.17
CA LEU A 269 -16.43 19.38 14.11
C LEU A 269 -16.83 17.90 14.17
N PHE A 270 -16.01 17.01 14.76
CA PHE A 270 -16.32 15.58 14.84
C PHE A 270 -17.07 15.16 16.12
N SER A 271 -17.17 16.04 17.13
CA SER A 271 -17.91 15.72 18.36
C SER A 271 -19.44 15.88 18.23
N ALA A 272 -19.94 16.41 17.10
CA ALA A 272 -21.36 16.72 16.92
C ALA A 272 -22.16 15.68 16.10
N HIS A 273 -21.51 14.66 15.52
CA HIS A 273 -22.19 13.66 14.68
C HIS A 273 -22.39 12.28 15.33
N HIS A 274 -22.07 12.13 16.61
CA HIS A 274 -22.44 10.95 17.41
C HIS A 274 -23.27 11.37 18.63
N PHE A 275 -24.50 11.83 18.40
CA PHE A 275 -25.61 11.71 19.34
C PHE A 275 -26.93 12.04 18.60
N ARG A 276 -27.43 11.06 17.83
CA ARG A 276 -28.84 10.67 17.72
C ARG A 276 -28.96 9.40 16.89
#